data_AF-A0A3S5ANK8-F1
#
_entry.id   AF-A0A3S5ANK8-F1
#
_cell.length_a   1.000
_cell.length_b   1.000
_cell.length_c   1.000
_cell.angle_alpha   90.00
_cell.angle_beta   90.00
_cell.angle_gamma   90.00
#
_symmetry.space_group_name_H-M   'P 1'
#
loop_
_entity.id
_entity.type
_entity.pdbx_description
1 polymer ?
#
loop_
_entity_poly.entity_id
_entity_poly.type
_entity_poly.pdbx_seq_one_letter_code
_entity_poly.pdbx_strand_id
1 'polypeptide(L)'
;MTSPFFQQNLPAWKPILTSKKSVPIFALIAILFIPIGVIILATNQSVSEISIDYTYCVSSDNSSKHCSDLTVLGAGCKCNTSFQVQTQIKGPVYLYYELSNFYQNHRRYMRSKDDYQLLGVKRQITDLNSCIPYANYTNATGSFPILPCGAIANSIFNDTFSLYLTSNANSLIMDNTGIAWSSDINVKYGILSSTAIENTVKPENWQLSEIQRSP
;
A
#
# COMPACT_ATOMS: atom_id res chain seq x y z
N MET A 1 -20.72 55.99 9.68
CA MET A 1 -20.75 54.59 10.17
C MET A 1 -22.20 54.14 10.38
N THR A 2 -22.97 54.00 9.31
CA THR A 2 -24.43 53.72 9.41
C THR A 2 -24.87 52.61 8.45
N SER A 3 -23.94 51.73 8.04
CA SER A 3 -24.28 50.60 7.18
C SER A 3 -24.85 49.42 8.00
N PRO A 4 -25.77 48.62 7.44
CA PRO A 4 -26.37 47.45 8.10
C PRO A 4 -25.34 46.42 8.57
N PHE A 5 -24.16 46.37 7.93
CA PHE A 5 -23.05 45.51 8.30
C PHE A 5 -22.43 45.91 9.65
N PHE A 6 -22.16 47.20 9.84
CA PHE A 6 -21.60 47.72 11.10
C PHE A 6 -22.62 47.73 12.24
N GLN A 7 -23.92 47.71 11.92
CA GLN A 7 -25.03 47.68 12.88
C GLN A 7 -25.54 46.26 13.17
N GLN A 8 -24.92 45.23 12.58
CA GLN A 8 -25.34 43.82 12.71
C GLN A 8 -26.82 43.56 12.36
N ASN A 9 -27.36 44.35 11.43
CA ASN A 9 -28.76 44.30 10.98
C ASN A 9 -28.88 43.80 9.54
N LEU A 10 -28.06 42.82 9.17
CA LEU A 10 -28.20 42.13 7.90
C LEU A 10 -29.43 41.21 7.91
N PRO A 11 -30.13 41.05 6.78
CA PRO A 11 -31.19 40.06 6.66
C PRO A 11 -30.59 38.67 6.88
N ALA A 12 -31.08 37.97 7.90
CA ALA A 12 -30.60 36.65 8.27
C ALA A 12 -31.78 35.67 8.40
N TRP A 13 -31.61 34.48 7.83
CA TRP A 13 -32.50 33.36 8.12
C TRP A 13 -32.11 32.74 9.46
N LYS A 14 -33.03 32.74 10.42
CA LYS A 14 -32.82 32.22 11.78
C LYS A 14 -33.72 31.00 12.02
N PRO A 15 -33.38 29.82 11.50
CA PRO A 15 -34.21 28.62 11.67
C PRO A 15 -34.17 28.16 13.13
N ILE A 16 -35.32 28.22 13.80
CA ILE A 16 -35.49 27.61 15.13
C ILE A 16 -35.95 26.16 14.93
N LEU A 17 -35.07 25.22 15.26
CA LEU A 17 -35.35 23.78 15.22
C LEU A 17 -36.21 23.40 16.42
N THR A 18 -37.52 23.30 16.19
CA THR A 18 -38.47 22.76 17.16
C THR A 18 -38.81 21.31 16.82
N SER A 19 -39.26 20.52 17.80
CA SER A 19 -39.56 19.09 17.60
C SER A 19 -40.50 18.81 16.42
N LYS A 20 -41.49 19.69 16.21
CA LYS A 20 -42.43 19.59 15.09
C LYS A 20 -41.77 19.78 13.71
N LYS A 21 -40.66 20.52 13.64
CA LYS A 21 -39.89 20.77 12.41
C LYS A 21 -38.78 19.74 12.21
N SER A 22 -38.18 19.21 13.28
CA SER A 22 -37.07 18.25 13.19
C SER A 22 -37.54 16.83 12.88
N VAL A 23 -38.69 16.38 13.42
CA VAL A 23 -39.24 15.03 13.18
C VAL A 23 -39.38 14.69 11.68
N PRO A 24 -40.01 15.53 10.83
CA PRO A 24 -40.14 15.21 9.40
C PRO A 24 -38.78 15.17 8.67
N ILE A 25 -37.81 15.99 9.09
CA ILE A 25 -36.46 15.99 8.52
C ILE A 25 -35.78 14.65 8.82
N PHE A 26 -35.82 14.18 10.07
CA PHE A 26 -35.26 12.89 10.44
C PHE A 26 -35.98 11.72 9.78
N ALA A 27 -37.31 11.79 9.63
CA ALA A 27 -38.07 10.77 8.92
C ALA A 27 -37.66 10.66 7.44
N LEU A 28 -37.44 11.80 6.76
CA LEU A 28 -36.95 11.83 5.38
C LEU A 28 -35.56 11.21 5.27
N ILE A 29 -34.64 11.60 6.16
CA ILE A 29 -33.28 11.03 6.21
C ILE A 29 -33.33 9.52 6.42
N ALA A 30 -34.19 9.02 7.30
CA ALA A 30 -34.35 7.59 7.54
C ALA A 30 -34.89 6.87 6.29
N ILE A 31 -35.93 7.40 5.65
CA ILE A 31 -36.50 6.85 4.41
C ILE A 31 -35.46 6.81 3.29
N LEU A 32 -34.53 7.75 3.25
CA LEU A 32 -33.44 7.77 2.27
C LEU A 32 -32.31 6.78 2.61
N PHE A 33 -31.86 6.74 3.86
CA PHE A 33 -30.69 5.93 4.23
C PHE A 33 -30.99 4.46 4.47
N ILE A 34 -32.21 4.08 4.85
CA ILE A 34 -32.60 2.67 4.99
C ILE A 34 -32.42 1.90 3.66
N PRO A 35 -32.99 2.30 2.52
CA PRO A 35 -32.82 1.57 1.27
C PRO A 35 -31.37 1.59 0.78
N ILE A 36 -30.65 2.71 0.94
CA ILE A 36 -29.22 2.78 0.61
C ILE A 36 -28.42 1.77 1.44
N GLY A 37 -28.69 1.68 2.75
CA GLY A 37 -28.06 0.71 3.64
C GLY A 37 -28.36 -0.74 3.25
N VAL A 38 -29.61 -1.05 2.87
CA VAL A 38 -29.99 -2.38 2.37
C VAL A 38 -29.23 -2.74 1.10
N ILE A 39 -29.13 -1.81 0.15
CA ILE A 39 -28.38 -2.03 -1.10
C ILE A 39 -26.90 -2.30 -0.80
N ILE A 40 -26.26 -1.46 0.01
CA ILE A 40 -24.84 -1.63 0.38
C ILE A 40 -24.60 -2.95 1.11
N LEU A 41 -25.50 -3.34 2.02
CA LEU A 41 -25.37 -4.60 2.75
C LEU A 41 -25.49 -5.80 1.81
N ALA A 42 -26.46 -5.78 0.89
CA ALA A 42 -26.66 -6.86 -0.07
C ALA A 42 -25.48 -6.97 -1.05
N THR A 43 -24.91 -5.85 -1.52
CA THR A 43 -23.73 -5.89 -2.38
C THR A 43 -22.50 -6.37 -1.62
N ASN A 44 -22.31 -5.97 -0.36
CA ASN A 44 -21.19 -6.42 0.46
C ASN A 44 -21.23 -7.94 0.72
N GLN A 45 -22.41 -8.48 1.03
CA GLN A 45 -22.58 -9.93 1.23
C GLN A 45 -22.36 -10.77 -0.03
N SER A 46 -22.42 -10.16 -1.21
CA SER A 46 -22.16 -10.85 -2.48
C SER A 46 -20.66 -11.02 -2.79
N VAL A 47 -19.78 -10.31 -2.07
CA VAL A 47 -18.33 -10.40 -2.24
C VAL A 47 -17.82 -11.66 -1.55
N SER A 48 -17.01 -12.45 -2.26
CA SER A 48 -16.35 -13.64 -1.71
C SER A 48 -14.89 -13.31 -1.40
N GLU A 49 -14.48 -13.54 -0.16
CA GLU A 49 -13.12 -13.30 0.33
C GLU A 49 -12.57 -14.56 0.99
N ILE A 50 -11.29 -14.86 0.75
CA ILE A 50 -10.55 -15.94 1.39
C ILE A 50 -9.26 -15.34 1.94
N SER A 51 -9.09 -15.39 3.26
CA SER A 51 -7.88 -14.93 3.94
C SER A 51 -7.14 -16.13 4.54
N ILE A 52 -5.81 -16.13 4.37
CA ILE A 52 -4.94 -17.23 4.77
C ILE A 52 -3.70 -16.65 5.43
N ASP A 53 -3.51 -16.99 6.70
CA ASP A 53 -2.29 -16.66 7.43
C ASP A 53 -1.18 -17.67 7.10
N TYR A 54 -0.06 -17.20 6.58
CA TYR A 54 1.13 -17.99 6.25
C TYR A 54 2.35 -17.64 7.13
N THR A 55 2.17 -16.89 8.22
CA THR A 55 3.26 -16.42 9.10
C THR A 55 4.13 -17.56 9.62
N TYR A 56 3.50 -18.65 10.08
CA TYR A 56 4.18 -19.85 10.61
C TYR A 56 4.22 -20.98 9.58
N CYS A 57 4.30 -20.65 8.29
CA CYS A 57 4.38 -21.67 7.26
C CYS A 57 5.67 -22.50 7.41
N VAL A 58 5.52 -23.82 7.25
CA VAL A 58 6.63 -24.77 7.37
C VAL A 58 7.40 -24.82 6.05
N SER A 59 8.73 -24.85 6.13
CA SER A 59 9.59 -24.97 4.95
C SER A 59 9.32 -26.26 4.19
N SER A 60 9.22 -26.16 2.87
CA SER A 60 9.09 -27.32 1.98
C SER A 60 10.34 -28.21 1.99
N ASP A 61 11.52 -27.65 2.27
CA ASP A 61 12.79 -28.38 2.26
C ASP A 61 13.10 -29.04 3.61
N ASN A 62 12.60 -28.46 4.71
CA ASN A 62 12.79 -28.99 6.05
C ASN A 62 11.53 -28.81 6.90
N SER A 63 10.75 -29.89 7.03
CA SER A 63 9.46 -29.90 7.70
C SER A 63 9.49 -29.59 9.21
N SER A 64 10.68 -29.42 9.80
CA SER A 64 10.85 -29.13 11.23
C SER A 64 11.07 -27.66 11.55
N LYS A 65 11.22 -26.78 10.55
CA LYS A 65 11.49 -25.35 10.75
C LYS A 65 10.46 -24.48 10.04
N HIS A 66 10.07 -23.40 10.70
CA HIS A 66 9.24 -22.37 10.10
C HIS A 66 10.07 -21.46 9.18
N CYS A 67 9.46 -20.92 8.14
CA CYS A 67 10.14 -19.97 7.25
C CYS A 67 10.59 -18.71 7.98
N SER A 68 9.86 -18.28 9.03
CA SER A 68 10.23 -17.15 9.89
C SER A 68 11.63 -17.29 10.50
N ASP A 69 12.05 -18.52 10.81
CA ASP A 69 13.34 -18.77 11.47
C ASP A 69 14.48 -18.86 10.47
N LEU A 70 14.17 -19.25 9.22
CA LEU A 70 15.14 -19.40 8.15
C LEU A 70 15.47 -18.07 7.46
N THR A 71 14.49 -17.17 7.33
CA THR A 71 14.68 -15.87 6.67
C THR A 71 15.59 -14.95 7.47
N VAL A 72 15.60 -15.05 8.80
CA VAL A 72 16.54 -14.32 9.69
C VAL A 72 17.99 -14.68 9.39
N LEU A 73 18.25 -15.90 8.91
CA LEU A 73 19.58 -16.38 8.51
C LEU A 73 19.94 -16.00 7.07
N GLY A 74 19.09 -15.24 6.37
CA GLY A 74 19.27 -14.85 4.97
C GLY A 74 19.05 -15.99 3.97
N ALA A 75 18.48 -17.12 4.40
CA ALA A 75 18.15 -18.23 3.52
C ALA A 75 16.76 -18.02 2.89
N GLY A 76 16.65 -18.27 1.58
CA GLY A 76 15.36 -18.32 0.91
C GLY A 76 14.52 -19.48 1.46
N CYS A 77 13.23 -19.22 1.70
CA CYS A 77 12.29 -20.24 2.16
C CYS A 77 11.11 -20.33 1.21
N LYS A 78 10.69 -21.55 0.88
CA LYS A 78 9.47 -21.83 0.13
C LYS A 78 8.51 -22.59 1.04
N CYS A 79 7.26 -22.16 1.09
CA CYS A 79 6.21 -22.84 1.81
C CYS A 79 4.94 -22.94 0.97
N ASN A 80 4.20 -24.03 1.16
CA ASN A 80 2.99 -24.33 0.43
C ASN A 80 1.81 -24.31 1.41
N THR A 81 0.79 -23.52 1.10
CA THR A 81 -0.45 -23.49 1.87
C THR A 81 -1.62 -23.88 0.98
N SER A 82 -2.34 -24.93 1.39
CA SER A 82 -3.53 -25.40 0.68
C SER A 82 -4.78 -24.77 1.27
N PHE A 83 -5.69 -24.32 0.42
CA PHE A 83 -7.02 -23.84 0.81
C PHE A 83 -8.07 -24.36 -0.16
N GLN A 84 -9.32 -24.36 0.28
CA GLN A 84 -10.46 -24.78 -0.53
C GLN A 84 -11.37 -23.60 -0.83
N VAL A 85 -11.75 -23.48 -2.10
CA VAL A 85 -12.71 -22.47 -2.56
C VAL A 85 -14.10 -23.12 -2.55
N GLN A 86 -14.94 -22.74 -1.57
CA GLN A 86 -16.26 -23.36 -1.39
C GLN A 86 -17.28 -22.91 -2.43
N THR A 87 -17.17 -21.67 -2.89
CA THR A 87 -18.11 -21.04 -3.83
C THR A 87 -17.36 -20.50 -5.04
N GLN A 88 -18.02 -20.48 -6.20
CA GLN A 88 -17.42 -19.89 -7.38
C GLN A 88 -17.23 -18.38 -7.20
N ILE A 89 -15.99 -17.92 -7.24
CA ILE A 89 -15.65 -16.50 -7.18
C ILE A 89 -15.89 -15.89 -8.57
N LYS A 90 -16.80 -14.93 -8.66
CA LYS A 90 -17.00 -14.15 -9.89
C LYS A 90 -15.85 -13.15 -10.05
N GLY A 91 -15.26 -13.10 -11.24
CA GLY A 91 -14.19 -12.16 -11.54
C GLY A 91 -14.68 -10.69 -11.61
N PRO A 92 -13.76 -9.71 -11.52
CA PRO A 92 -12.30 -9.86 -11.39
C PRO A 92 -11.87 -10.35 -9.99
N VAL A 93 -10.80 -11.14 -9.94
CA VAL A 93 -10.22 -11.67 -8.69
C VAL A 93 -8.91 -10.93 -8.43
N TYR A 94 -8.72 -10.48 -7.19
CA TYR A 94 -7.53 -9.79 -6.74
C TYR A 94 -6.85 -10.58 -5.64
N LEU A 95 -5.52 -10.63 -5.67
CA LEU A 95 -4.71 -11.16 -4.57
C LEU A 95 -4.15 -9.99 -3.79
N TYR A 96 -4.41 -9.96 -2.49
CA TYR A 96 -3.85 -8.99 -1.57
C TYR A 96 -2.93 -9.72 -0.58
N TYR A 97 -1.85 -9.07 -0.19
CA TYR A 97 -1.05 -9.47 0.96
C TYR A 97 -1.41 -8.55 2.13
N GLU A 98 -1.54 -9.14 3.31
CA GLU A 98 -1.84 -8.42 4.54
C GLU A 98 -0.62 -8.48 5.47
N LEU A 99 -0.27 -7.33 6.05
CA LEU A 99 0.77 -7.22 7.06
C LEU A 99 0.14 -6.72 8.36
N SER A 100 0.21 -7.54 9.41
CA SER A 100 -0.20 -7.15 10.75
C SER A 100 1.01 -6.65 11.56
N ASN A 101 0.76 -5.78 12.53
CA ASN A 101 1.80 -5.19 13.39
C ASN A 101 2.93 -4.44 12.64
N PHE A 102 2.65 -3.93 11.43
CA PHE A 102 3.59 -3.14 10.64
C PHE A 102 3.13 -1.67 10.54
N TYR A 103 3.70 -0.78 11.36
CA TYR A 103 3.24 0.60 11.54
C TYR A 103 3.76 1.58 10.46
N GLN A 104 3.25 1.47 9.23
CA GLN A 104 3.61 2.37 8.12
C GLN A 104 3.18 3.84 8.35
N ASN A 105 2.20 4.08 9.23
CA ASN A 105 1.69 5.41 9.55
C ASN A 105 2.60 6.22 10.50
N HIS A 106 3.70 5.65 10.99
CA HIS A 106 4.61 6.36 11.87
C HIS A 106 5.23 7.57 11.15
N ARG A 107 5.16 8.77 11.75
CA ARG A 107 5.53 10.06 11.12
C ARG A 107 6.92 10.04 10.46
N ARG A 108 7.93 9.44 11.12
CA ARG A 108 9.29 9.34 10.56
C ARG A 108 9.37 8.36 9.40
N TYR A 109 8.60 7.27 9.45
CA TYR A 109 8.56 6.28 8.37
C TYR A 109 7.93 6.89 7.13
N MET A 110 6.73 7.49 7.27
CA MET A 110 6.01 8.12 6.15
C MET A 110 6.80 9.25 5.47
N ARG A 111 7.62 9.99 6.23
CA ARG A 111 8.47 11.07 5.70
C ARG A 111 9.78 10.58 5.09
N SER A 112 10.16 9.32 5.30
CA SER A 112 11.44 8.77 4.88
C SER A 112 11.40 8.32 3.41
N LYS A 113 11.39 9.32 2.53
CA LYS A 113 11.48 9.21 1.06
C LYS A 113 11.92 10.55 0.46
N ASP A 114 12.39 10.53 -0.79
CA ASP A 114 12.57 11.75 -1.60
C ASP A 114 11.70 11.66 -2.86
N ASP A 115 10.75 12.58 -2.99
CA ASP A 115 9.81 12.60 -4.12
C ASP A 115 10.52 12.94 -5.44
N TYR A 116 11.57 13.76 -5.43
CA TYR A 116 12.31 14.08 -6.67
C TYR A 116 13.10 12.87 -7.18
N GLN A 117 13.65 12.07 -6.27
CA GLN A 117 14.31 10.82 -6.62
C GLN A 117 13.32 9.84 -7.25
N LEU A 118 12.12 9.73 -6.66
CA LEU A 118 11.03 8.86 -7.15
C LEU A 118 10.44 9.35 -8.48
N LEU A 119 10.60 10.62 -8.82
CA LEU A 119 10.30 11.19 -10.15
C LEU A 119 11.42 10.93 -11.18
N GLY A 120 12.52 10.29 -10.80
CA GLY A 120 13.64 9.96 -11.70
C GLY A 120 14.71 11.05 -11.84
N VAL A 121 14.70 12.06 -10.96
CA VAL A 121 15.71 13.13 -10.93
C VAL A 121 16.93 12.67 -10.15
N LYS A 122 18.14 12.91 -10.67
CA LYS A 122 19.40 12.63 -9.95
C LYS A 122 19.49 13.51 -8.70
N ARG A 123 19.79 12.90 -7.54
CA ARG A 123 19.92 13.58 -6.24
C ARG A 123 21.31 13.39 -5.66
N GLN A 124 21.83 14.43 -5.02
CA GLN A 124 23.07 14.35 -4.26
C GLN A 124 22.76 14.02 -2.80
N ILE A 125 23.74 13.51 -2.06
CA ILE A 125 23.58 13.10 -0.65
C ILE A 125 23.07 14.26 0.22
N THR A 126 23.49 15.50 -0.06
CA THR A 126 23.06 16.72 0.66
C THR A 126 21.56 16.97 0.58
N ASP A 127 20.92 16.45 -0.46
CA ASP A 127 19.51 16.69 -0.75
C ASP A 127 18.60 15.65 -0.09
N LEU A 128 19.16 14.53 0.39
CA LEU A 128 18.43 13.36 0.89
C LEU A 128 18.16 13.38 2.40
N ASN A 129 18.04 14.57 3.00
CA ASN A 129 17.87 14.72 4.45
C ASN A 129 16.59 14.07 4.99
N SER A 130 15.53 13.97 4.18
CA SER A 130 14.29 13.29 4.56
C SER A 130 14.48 11.78 4.72
N CYS A 131 15.44 11.19 4.00
CA CYS A 131 15.68 9.76 3.96
C CYS A 131 16.55 9.23 5.11
N ILE A 132 17.14 10.09 5.95
CA ILE A 132 18.03 9.68 7.06
C ILE A 132 17.31 8.68 8.00
N PRO A 133 17.96 7.55 8.36
CA PRO A 133 19.36 7.18 8.11
C PRO A 133 19.62 6.49 6.74
N TYR A 134 18.58 6.16 5.98
CA TYR A 134 18.66 5.43 4.71
C TYR A 134 18.93 6.34 3.50
N ALA A 135 19.75 7.36 3.67
CA ALA A 135 20.07 8.34 2.63
C ALA A 135 21.32 7.97 1.83
N ASN A 136 22.32 7.43 2.50
CA ASN A 136 23.61 7.10 1.90
C ASN A 136 24.18 5.80 2.47
N TYR A 137 25.11 5.25 1.72
CA TYR A 137 25.92 4.12 2.11
C TYR A 137 27.40 4.53 2.06
N THR A 138 28.12 4.34 3.16
CA THR A 138 29.53 4.73 3.30
C THR A 138 30.42 3.49 3.30
N ASN A 139 31.37 3.46 2.37
CA ASN A 139 32.41 2.43 2.26
C ASN A 139 33.80 3.08 2.35
N ALA A 140 34.85 2.25 2.40
CA ALA A 140 36.24 2.71 2.40
C ALA A 140 36.62 3.60 1.19
N THR A 141 35.86 3.53 0.09
CA THR A 141 36.08 4.27 -1.16
C THR A 141 35.30 5.58 -1.27
N GLY A 142 34.32 5.83 -0.39
CA GLY A 142 33.49 7.03 -0.44
C GLY A 142 32.06 6.82 0.08
N SER A 143 31.27 7.91 0.03
CA SER A 143 29.84 7.90 0.35
C SER A 143 29.03 7.92 -0.94
N PHE A 144 28.08 7.00 -1.08
CA PHE A 144 27.21 6.89 -2.24
C PHE A 144 25.74 7.10 -1.82
N PRO A 145 24.92 7.84 -2.59
CA PRO A 145 23.49 7.95 -2.33
C PRO A 145 22.77 6.61 -2.56
N ILE A 146 21.80 6.30 -1.69
CA ILE A 146 20.93 5.12 -1.86
C ILE A 146 19.78 5.47 -2.81
N LEU A 147 19.48 4.59 -3.76
CA LEU A 147 18.39 4.76 -4.72
C LEU A 147 17.51 3.49 -4.73
N PRO A 148 16.19 3.57 -4.47
CA PRO A 148 15.49 4.67 -3.80
C PRO A 148 15.86 4.77 -2.32
N CYS A 149 16.03 5.99 -1.83
CA CYS A 149 16.35 6.25 -0.43
C CYS A 149 15.12 6.15 0.48
N GLY A 150 15.39 5.94 1.77
CA GLY A 150 14.38 6.03 2.82
C GLY A 150 13.86 4.70 3.34
N ALA A 151 13.20 4.76 4.49
CA ALA A 151 12.71 3.60 5.22
C ALA A 151 11.63 2.84 4.45
N ILE A 152 10.76 3.55 3.73
CA ILE A 152 9.65 2.97 2.97
C ILE A 152 10.19 2.01 1.90
N ALA A 153 11.19 2.47 1.15
CA ALA A 153 11.86 1.66 0.14
C ALA A 153 12.61 0.50 0.78
N ASN A 154 13.38 0.76 1.84
CA ASN A 154 14.23 -0.26 2.47
C ASN A 154 13.43 -1.44 3.04
N SER A 155 12.20 -1.23 3.52
CA SER A 155 11.32 -2.31 4.02
C SER A 155 10.21 -2.67 3.04
N ILE A 156 10.52 -2.73 1.75
CA ILE A 156 9.58 -3.21 0.73
C ILE A 156 9.27 -4.69 0.94
N PHE A 157 8.00 -5.06 0.79
CA PHE A 157 7.58 -6.46 0.80
C PHE A 157 8.19 -7.21 -0.38
N ASN A 158 8.73 -8.41 -0.13
CA ASN A 158 9.53 -9.15 -1.11
C ASN A 158 9.14 -10.63 -1.27
N ASP A 159 8.03 -11.08 -0.68
CA ASP A 159 7.57 -12.45 -0.94
C ASP A 159 6.93 -12.53 -2.33
N THR A 160 7.04 -13.72 -2.92
CA THR A 160 6.49 -14.04 -4.24
C THR A 160 5.42 -15.11 -4.12
N PHE A 161 4.23 -14.82 -4.62
CA PHE A 161 3.10 -15.75 -4.58
C PHE A 161 2.96 -16.50 -5.91
N SER A 162 2.59 -17.77 -5.84
CA SER A 162 2.25 -18.59 -7.01
C SER A 162 1.09 -19.51 -6.65
N LEU A 163 0.03 -19.45 -7.45
CA LEU A 163 -1.19 -20.23 -7.22
C LEU A 163 -1.25 -21.42 -8.16
N TYR A 164 -1.62 -22.58 -7.61
CA TYR A 164 -1.73 -23.83 -8.35
C TYR A 164 -3.07 -24.51 -8.05
N LEU A 165 -3.68 -25.09 -9.09
CA LEU A 165 -4.85 -25.94 -8.90
C LEU A 165 -4.41 -27.35 -8.48
N THR A 166 -4.82 -27.79 -7.29
CA THR A 166 -4.46 -29.10 -6.73
C THR A 166 -4.94 -30.27 -7.59
N SER A 167 -6.02 -30.11 -8.36
CA SER A 167 -6.58 -31.17 -9.20
C SER A 167 -5.67 -31.57 -10.37
N ASN A 168 -4.98 -30.61 -10.98
CA ASN A 168 -4.22 -30.81 -12.22
C ASN A 168 -2.77 -30.29 -12.15
N ALA A 169 -2.32 -29.75 -11.02
CA ALA A 169 -1.03 -29.06 -10.83
C ALA A 169 -0.77 -27.89 -11.81
N ASN A 170 -1.80 -27.39 -12.48
CA ASN A 170 -1.68 -26.25 -13.39
C ASN A 170 -1.50 -24.96 -12.59
N SER A 171 -0.47 -24.18 -12.92
CA SER A 171 -0.26 -22.84 -12.39
C SER A 171 -1.32 -21.89 -12.94
N LEU A 172 -1.98 -21.15 -12.05
CA LEU A 172 -2.84 -20.04 -12.43
C LEU A 172 -1.96 -18.85 -12.81
N ILE A 173 -2.18 -18.30 -14.00
CA ILE A 173 -1.48 -17.09 -14.45
C ILE A 173 -2.06 -15.91 -13.69
N MET A 174 -1.21 -15.21 -12.93
CA MET A 174 -1.54 -13.95 -12.30
C MET A 174 -0.91 -12.82 -13.09
N ASP A 175 -1.66 -11.75 -13.31
CA ASP A 175 -1.17 -10.55 -13.96
C ASP A 175 -0.72 -9.55 -12.89
N ASN A 176 0.46 -8.98 -13.08
CA ASN A 176 1.02 -7.93 -12.22
C ASN A 176 0.80 -6.54 -12.82
N THR A 177 0.17 -6.43 -13.99
CA THR A 177 -0.17 -5.16 -14.64
C THR A 177 -1.53 -4.65 -14.16
N GLY A 178 -1.75 -3.33 -14.22
CA GLY A 178 -3.04 -2.72 -13.83
C GLY A 178 -3.36 -2.70 -12.33
N ILE A 179 -2.39 -3.03 -11.47
CA ILE A 179 -2.57 -3.05 -10.00
C ILE A 179 -2.35 -1.68 -9.32
N ALA A 180 -1.72 -0.73 -10.02
CA ALA A 180 -1.45 0.61 -9.52
C ALA A 180 -2.37 1.65 -10.18
N TRP A 181 -2.68 2.72 -9.45
CA TRP A 181 -3.45 3.84 -9.98
C TRP A 181 -2.74 4.50 -11.17
N SER A 182 -3.49 4.85 -12.21
CA SER A 182 -2.93 5.50 -13.40
C SER A 182 -2.24 6.84 -13.08
N SER A 183 -2.70 7.56 -12.04
CA SER A 183 -2.04 8.77 -11.54
C SER A 183 -0.65 8.49 -10.97
N ASP A 184 -0.47 7.35 -10.30
CA ASP A 184 0.81 6.99 -9.69
C ASP A 184 1.82 6.63 -10.78
N ILE A 185 1.38 5.90 -11.81
CA ILE A 185 2.21 5.49 -12.96
C ILE A 185 2.59 6.69 -13.84
N ASN A 186 1.63 7.58 -14.15
CA ASN A 186 1.82 8.61 -15.17
C ASN A 186 2.37 9.94 -14.63
N VAL A 187 2.20 10.22 -13.33
CA VAL A 187 2.49 11.56 -12.77
C VAL A 187 3.43 11.48 -11.57
N LYS A 188 3.17 10.57 -10.63
CA LYS A 188 3.84 10.57 -9.33
C LYS A 188 5.22 9.91 -9.35
N TYR A 189 5.38 8.87 -10.14
CA TYR A 189 6.63 8.12 -10.28
C TYR A 189 7.17 8.24 -11.71
N GLY A 190 8.47 8.47 -11.83
CA GLY A 190 9.13 8.67 -13.13
C GLY A 190 10.00 7.49 -13.54
N ILE A 191 10.36 7.45 -14.82
CA ILE A 191 11.30 6.47 -15.37
C ILE A 191 12.72 6.92 -15.03
N LEU A 192 13.52 6.01 -14.45
CA LEU A 192 14.92 6.29 -14.11
C LEU A 192 15.76 6.45 -15.38
N SER A 193 16.43 7.60 -15.51
CA SER A 193 17.44 7.83 -16.55
C SER A 193 18.79 7.22 -16.17
N SER A 194 19.61 6.86 -17.15
CA SER A 194 20.96 6.31 -16.91
C SER A 194 21.83 7.23 -16.06
N THR A 195 21.66 8.55 -16.21
CA THR A 195 22.36 9.57 -15.42
C THR A 195 21.91 9.60 -13.96
N ALA A 196 20.63 9.32 -13.67
CA ALA A 196 20.09 9.27 -12.31
C ALA A 196 20.60 8.05 -11.51
N ILE A 197 20.91 6.95 -12.19
CA ILE A 197 21.39 5.70 -11.58
C ILE A 197 22.91 5.75 -11.32
N GLU A 198 23.65 6.51 -12.12
CA GLU A 198 25.11 6.60 -12.01
C GLU A 198 25.56 7.03 -10.60
N ASN A 199 26.49 6.25 -10.03
CA ASN A 199 27.05 6.41 -8.67
C ASN A 199 26.03 6.25 -7.52
N THR A 200 24.93 5.51 -7.75
CA THR A 200 23.97 5.14 -6.69
C THR A 200 24.14 3.69 -6.25
N VAL A 201 23.62 3.37 -5.07
CA VAL A 201 23.63 2.01 -4.51
C VAL A 201 22.20 1.62 -4.13
N LYS A 202 21.86 0.33 -4.28
CA LYS A 202 20.57 -0.21 -3.85
C LYS A 202 20.39 -0.11 -2.32
N PRO A 203 19.15 -0.14 -1.80
CA PRO A 203 18.92 -0.25 -0.37
C PRO A 203 19.51 -1.53 0.23
N GLU A 204 19.85 -1.47 1.52
CA GLU A 204 20.56 -2.55 2.23
C GLU A 204 19.78 -3.86 2.22
N ASN A 205 18.47 -3.80 2.47
CA ASN A 205 17.61 -4.99 2.54
C ASN A 205 17.17 -5.50 1.16
N TRP A 206 17.55 -4.84 0.07
CA TRP A 206 17.17 -5.27 -1.27
C TRP A 206 18.12 -6.35 -1.76
N GLN A 207 17.59 -7.46 -2.26
CA GLN A 207 18.40 -8.51 -2.89
C GLN A 207 18.84 -8.11 -4.31
N LEU A 208 17.89 -7.60 -5.11
CA LEU A 208 18.08 -7.15 -6.48
C LEU A 208 18.08 -5.61 -6.55
N SER A 209 18.74 -5.05 -7.57
CA SER A 209 18.71 -3.61 -7.82
C SER A 209 17.37 -3.15 -8.41
N GLU A 210 17.19 -1.84 -8.46
CA GLU A 210 15.98 -1.14 -8.90
C GLU A 210 15.60 -1.53 -10.32
N ILE A 211 16.59 -1.67 -11.20
CA ILE A 211 16.43 -2.03 -12.60
C ILE A 211 15.91 -3.47 -12.73
N GLN A 212 16.40 -4.38 -11.88
CA GLN A 212 16.03 -5.79 -11.92
C GLN A 212 14.66 -6.05 -11.27
N ARG A 213 14.17 -5.11 -10.46
CA ARG A 213 12.85 -5.18 -9.81
C ARG A 213 11.75 -4.54 -10.64
N SER A 214 12.06 -3.56 -11.49
CA SER A 214 11.10 -3.02 -12.44
C SER A 214 10.84 -4.06 -13.53
N PRO A 215 9.58 -4.42 -13.82
CA PRO A 215 9.24 -5.22 -14.99
C PRO A 215 9.59 -4.50 -16.30
#